data_AF-A0A4R7K3F2-F1
#
_entry.id   AF-A0A4R7K3F2-F1
#
_cell.length_a   1.000
_cell.length_b   1.000
_cell.length_c   1.000
_cell.angle_alpha   90.00
_cell.angle_beta   90.00
_cell.angle_gamma   90.00
#
_symmetry.space_group_name_H-M   'P 1'
#
loop_
_entity.id
_entity.type
_entity.pdbx_description
1 polymer ?
#
loop_
_entity_poly.entity_id
_entity_poly.type
_entity_poly.pdbx_seq_one_letter_code
_entity_poly.pdbx_strand_id
1 'polypeptide(L)'
;MEMEQQEVRHRHRRSEPEPTAPDVALDQFSSVHEHLHERLCEELVSLEKRVSALRESPSLHSPTIISTYERMIRKKQDFMERWGMDTHCGCR
;
A
#
# COMPACT_ATOMS: atom_id res chain seq x y z
N MET A 1 60.71 -23.65 17.61
CA MET A 1 60.42 -24.07 16.22
C MET A 1 59.25 -25.04 16.29
N GLU A 2 58.09 -24.88 15.67
CA GLU A 2 57.36 -23.75 15.09
C GLU A 2 55.88 -24.10 15.33
N MET A 3 55.06 -23.10 15.67
CA MET A 3 53.62 -23.26 15.82
C MET A 3 52.99 -23.26 14.42
N GLU A 4 52.67 -24.44 13.88
CA GLU A 4 51.79 -24.52 12.72
C GLU A 4 50.35 -24.22 13.16
N GLN A 5 50.01 -22.94 13.16
CA GLN A 5 48.61 -22.52 13.20
C GLN A 5 48.02 -22.73 11.80
N GLN A 6 47.16 -23.74 11.71
CA GLN A 6 46.37 -24.06 10.54
C GLN A 6 45.35 -22.94 10.31
N GLU A 7 45.75 -21.93 9.54
CA GLU A 7 44.94 -20.77 9.20
C GLU A 7 43.82 -21.19 8.24
N VAL A 8 42.62 -21.25 8.79
CA VAL A 8 41.36 -21.52 8.11
C VAL A 8 41.19 -20.50 6.98
N ARG A 9 41.43 -20.93 5.74
CA ARG A 9 41.08 -20.16 4.53
C ARG A 9 39.57 -20.20 4.29
N HIS A 10 38.80 -19.60 5.20
CA HIS A 10 37.51 -19.04 4.83
C HIS A 10 37.79 -17.82 3.95
N ARG A 11 37.98 -18.08 2.65
CA ARG A 11 37.70 -17.09 1.61
C ARG A 11 36.27 -16.64 1.87
N HIS A 12 36.12 -15.54 2.58
CA HIS A 12 34.94 -14.70 2.49
C HIS A 12 34.81 -14.34 1.02
N ARG A 13 34.03 -15.14 0.29
CA ARG A 13 33.50 -14.76 -1.01
C ARG A 13 32.72 -13.49 -0.71
N ARG A 14 33.35 -12.35 -0.98
CA ARG A 14 32.71 -11.04 -0.89
C ARG A 14 31.47 -11.15 -1.76
N SER A 15 30.32 -11.31 -1.15
CA SER A 15 29.04 -11.31 -1.85
C SER A 15 28.94 -9.94 -2.47
N GLU A 16 29.15 -9.86 -3.79
CA GLU A 16 28.83 -8.65 -4.54
C GLU A 16 27.35 -8.36 -4.29
N PRO A 17 26.96 -7.10 -4.02
CA PRO A 17 25.55 -6.78 -3.90
C PRO A 17 24.89 -7.15 -5.22
N GLU A 18 23.99 -8.12 -5.18
CA GLU A 18 23.07 -8.41 -6.29
C GLU A 18 22.45 -7.08 -6.74
N PRO A 19 22.36 -6.83 -8.06
CA PRO A 19 21.70 -5.62 -8.55
C PRO A 19 20.25 -5.64 -8.07
N THR A 20 19.96 -4.88 -7.03
CA THR A 20 18.60 -4.59 -6.60
C THR A 20 17.88 -3.99 -7.79
N ALA A 21 16.69 -4.52 -8.09
CA ALA A 21 15.86 -4.00 -9.17
C ALA A 21 15.82 -2.47 -9.12
N PRO A 22 15.85 -1.78 -10.29
CA PRO A 22 15.83 -0.33 -10.30
C PRO A 22 14.62 0.17 -9.52
N ASP A 23 14.84 1.18 -8.70
CA ASP A 23 13.77 1.89 -7.99
C ASP A 23 12.96 2.66 -9.04
N VAL A 24 11.95 1.98 -9.60
CA VAL A 24 11.07 2.55 -10.62
C VAL A 24 9.99 3.36 -9.92
N ALA A 25 10.07 4.68 -10.04
CA ALA A 25 9.02 5.60 -9.62
C ALA A 25 7.74 5.33 -10.45
N LEU A 26 6.79 4.58 -9.88
CA LEU A 26 5.59 4.14 -10.60
C LEU A 26 4.60 5.28 -10.90
N ASP A 27 4.69 6.36 -10.14
CA ASP A 27 3.89 7.58 -10.28
C ASP A 27 4.21 8.37 -11.56
N GLN A 28 5.36 8.14 -12.19
CA GLN A 28 5.71 8.79 -13.47
C GLN A 28 4.90 8.26 -14.67
N PHE A 29 4.21 7.12 -14.52
CA PHE A 29 3.45 6.50 -15.60
C PHE A 29 1.96 6.85 -15.49
N SER A 30 1.45 7.62 -16.46
CA SER A 30 0.04 8.02 -16.50
C SER A 30 -0.91 6.83 -16.51
N SER A 31 -0.57 5.72 -17.18
CA SER A 31 -1.39 4.51 -17.21
C SER A 31 -1.52 3.84 -15.85
N VAL A 32 -0.45 3.85 -15.04
CA VAL A 32 -0.49 3.34 -13.67
C VAL A 32 -1.33 4.26 -12.80
N HIS A 33 -1.15 5.57 -12.95
CA HIS A 33 -1.90 6.59 -12.22
C HIS A 33 -3.41 6.49 -12.49
N GLU A 34 -3.83 6.46 -13.75
CA GLU A 34 -5.22 6.34 -14.18
C GLU A 34 -5.85 5.04 -13.68
N HIS A 35 -5.16 3.90 -13.86
CA HIS A 35 -5.66 2.62 -13.39
C HIS A 35 -5.83 2.58 -11.86
N LEU A 36 -4.84 3.08 -11.12
CA LEU A 36 -4.92 3.15 -9.66
C LEU A 36 -6.05 4.08 -9.22
N HIS A 37 -6.22 5.22 -9.88
CA HIS A 37 -7.29 6.17 -9.58
C HIS A 37 -8.67 5.55 -9.75
N GLU A 38 -8.92 4.89 -10.89
CA GLU A 38 -10.17 4.18 -11.16
C GLU A 38 -10.47 3.13 -10.09
N ARG A 39 -9.47 2.27 -9.79
CA ARG A 39 -9.60 1.20 -8.79
C ARG A 39 -9.85 1.72 -7.38
N LEU A 40 -9.17 2.81 -7.00
CA LEU A 40 -9.37 3.45 -5.71
C LEU A 40 -10.76 4.08 -5.62
N CYS A 41 -11.25 4.65 -6.71
CA CYS A 41 -12.58 5.23 -6.77
C CYS A 41 -13.70 4.20 -6.64
N GLU A 42 -13.62 3.07 -7.35
CA GLU A 42 -14.58 1.97 -7.20
C GLU A 42 -14.65 1.49 -5.74
N GLU A 43 -13.49 1.33 -5.12
CA GLU A 43 -13.38 0.85 -3.74
C GLU A 43 -13.88 1.89 -2.73
N LEU A 44 -13.59 3.18 -2.92
CA LEU A 44 -14.09 4.25 -2.07
C LEU A 44 -15.63 4.30 -2.10
N VAL A 45 -16.23 4.28 -3.29
CA VAL A 45 -17.69 4.23 -3.46
C VAL A 45 -18.28 2.99 -2.77
N SER A 46 -17.64 1.83 -2.90
CA SER A 46 -18.08 0.59 -2.25
C SER A 46 -18.04 0.71 -0.71
N LEU A 47 -16.96 1.27 -0.16
CA LEU A 47 -16.81 1.48 1.29
C LEU A 47 -17.83 2.49 1.82
N GLU A 48 -18.06 3.60 1.12
CA GLU A 48 -19.05 4.60 1.49
C GLU A 48 -20.47 4.02 1.47
N LYS A 49 -20.82 3.24 0.44
CA LYS A 49 -22.11 2.52 0.38
C LYS A 49 -22.30 1.58 1.56
N ARG A 50 -21.25 0.85 1.96
CA ARG A 50 -21.30 -0.03 3.15
C ARG A 50 -21.48 0.76 4.44
N VAL A 51 -20.80 1.90 4.59
CA VAL A 51 -20.99 2.79 5.74
C VAL A 51 -22.43 3.31 5.80
N SER A 52 -22.99 3.76 4.68
CA SER A 52 -24.39 4.20 4.60
C SER A 52 -25.36 3.09 4.98
N ALA A 53 -25.22 1.89 4.42
CA ALA A 53 -26.08 0.76 4.75
C ALA A 53 -26.02 0.37 6.24
N LEU A 54 -24.83 0.41 6.86
CA LEU A 54 -24.66 0.13 8.29
C LEU A 54 -25.27 1.20 9.20
N ARG A 55 -25.37 2.44 8.71
CA ARG A 55 -26.03 3.55 9.40
C ARG A 55 -27.55 3.49 9.23
N GLU A 56 -28.04 3.03 8.08
CA GLU A 56 -29.47 2.82 7.81
C GLU A 56 -30.05 1.64 8.61
N SER A 57 -29.29 0.55 8.75
CA SER A 57 -29.69 -0.64 9.51
C SER A 57 -28.65 -0.97 10.59
N PRO A 58 -28.68 -0.25 11.74
CA PRO A 58 -27.69 -0.41 12.78
C PRO A 58 -27.88 -1.70 13.59
N SER A 59 -26.75 -2.31 13.96
CA SER A 59 -26.64 -3.44 14.87
C SER A 59 -25.69 -3.09 16.03
N LEU A 60 -25.60 -3.95 17.05
CA LEU A 60 -24.65 -3.79 18.16
C LEU A 60 -23.19 -3.58 17.68
N HIS A 61 -22.80 -4.22 16.57
CA HIS A 61 -21.44 -4.17 16.04
C HIS A 61 -21.22 -3.06 15.01
N SER A 62 -22.28 -2.39 14.54
CA SER A 62 -22.18 -1.37 13.50
C SER A 62 -21.20 -0.25 13.82
N PRO A 63 -21.12 0.32 15.05
CA PRO A 63 -20.18 1.41 15.34
C PRO A 63 -18.71 1.04 15.10
N THR A 64 -18.31 -0.16 15.52
CA THR A 64 -16.93 -0.66 15.33
C THR A 64 -16.62 -0.92 13.86
N ILE A 65 -17.58 -1.49 13.11
CA ILE A 65 -17.42 -1.78 11.69
C ILE A 65 -17.35 -0.47 10.88
N ILE A 66 -18.25 0.47 11.15
CA ILE A 66 -18.27 1.81 10.54
C ILE A 66 -16.92 2.50 10.78
N SER A 67 -16.44 2.53 12.02
CA SER A 67 -15.14 3.15 12.36
C SER A 67 -13.97 2.53 11.58
N THR A 68 -14.05 1.24 11.30
CA THR A 68 -13.05 0.51 10.51
C THR A 68 -13.10 0.94 9.04
N TYR A 69 -14.28 0.97 8.43
CA TYR A 69 -14.43 1.40 7.04
C TYR A 69 -14.09 2.87 6.85
N GLU A 70 -14.49 3.76 7.75
CA GLU A 70 -14.09 5.18 7.73
C GLU A 70 -12.58 5.36 7.84
N ARG A 71 -11.88 4.47 8.57
CA ARG A 71 -10.41 4.49 8.61
C ARG A 71 -9.80 4.02 7.27
N MET A 72 -10.40 3.03 6.62
CA MET A 72 -9.97 2.57 5.30
C MET A 72 -10.18 3.65 4.23
N ILE A 73 -11.32 4.33 4.27
CA ILE A 73 -11.65 5.47 3.41
C ILE A 73 -10.58 6.56 3.55
N ARG A 74 -10.33 7.04 4.78
CA ARG A 74 -9.30 8.06 5.05
C ARG A 74 -7.93 7.66 4.52
N LYS A 75 -7.47 6.44 4.83
CA LYS A 75 -6.16 5.96 4.35
C LYS A 75 -6.04 5.93 2.83
N LYS A 76 -7.13 5.62 2.12
CA LYS A 76 -7.18 5.62 0.65
C LYS A 76 -7.17 7.05 0.11
N GLN A 77 -7.95 7.95 0.70
CA GLN A 77 -7.96 9.38 0.36
C GLN A 77 -6.56 10.00 0.60
N ASP A 78 -5.95 9.74 1.76
CA ASP A 78 -4.59 10.20 2.07
C ASP A 78 -3.56 9.65 1.07
N PHE A 79 -3.74 8.41 0.60
CA PHE A 79 -2.89 7.83 -0.45
C PHE A 79 -3.08 8.55 -1.79
N MET A 80 -4.33 8.77 -2.19
CA MET A 80 -4.67 9.48 -3.42
C MET A 80 -4.11 10.90 -3.43
N GLU A 81 -4.28 11.64 -2.32
CA GLU A 81 -3.74 13.00 -2.18
C GLU A 81 -2.22 13.01 -2.31
N ARG A 82 -1.51 12.10 -1.61
CA ARG A 82 -0.05 11.96 -1.73
C ARG A 82 0.41 11.61 -3.14
N TRP A 83 -0.44 10.97 -3.93
CA TRP A 83 -0.19 10.62 -5.33
C TRP A 83 -0.74 11.66 -6.33
N GLY A 84 -1.23 12.82 -5.85
CA GLY A 84 -1.76 13.89 -6.70
C GLY A 84 -3.05 13.51 -7.45
N MET A 85 -3.82 12.56 -6.92
CA MET A 85 -5.09 12.11 -7.48
C MET A 85 -6.28 12.87 -6.85
N ASP A 86 -7.39 13.01 -7.58
CA ASP A 86 -8.64 13.53 -7.01
C ASP A 86 -9.26 12.50 -6.06
N THR A 87 -9.50 12.91 -4.81
CA THR A 87 -10.09 12.09 -3.75
C THR A 87 -11.61 11.95 -3.85
N HIS A 88 -12.27 12.76 -4.69
CA HIS A 88 -13.73 12.77 -4.82
C HIS A 88 -14.19 11.80 -5.91
N CYS A 89 -14.41 10.57 -5.49
CA CYS A 89 -14.93 9.53 -6.36
C CYS A 89 -16.46 9.58 -6.38
N GLY A 90 -17.01 10.52 -7.14
CA GLY A 90 -18.47 10.61 -7.33
C GLY A 90 -19.00 9.44 -8.17
N CYS A 91 -20.19 8.93 -7.83
CA CYS A 91 -21.01 8.22 -8.81
C CYS A 91 -21.43 9.24 -9.90
N ARG A 92 -20.79 9.20 -11.07
CA ARG A 92 -21.35 9.82 -12.28
C ARG A 92 -22.49 8.96 -12.82
#